data_AF-A0A8B3S1F0-F1
#
_entry.id   AF-A0A8B3S1F0-F1
#
_cell.length_a   1.000
_cell.length_b   1.000
_cell.length_c   1.000
_cell.angle_alpha   90.00
_cell.angle_beta   90.00
_cell.angle_gamma   90.00
#
_symmetry.space_group_name_H-M   'P 1'
#
loop_
_entity.id
_entity.type
_entity.pdbx_description
1 polymer ?
#
loop_
_entity_poly.entity_id
_entity_poly.type
_entity_poly.pdbx_seq_one_letter_code
_entity_poly.pdbx_strand_id
1 'polypeptide(L)'
;MSSFTAFALREEYKRLALIGDKLSEVESLIDWEPFRPIIDEMYNNHTELGGRPNNDAIVMLKMIVLQQWHGLSDLEIEKQATDRISFRKFLGFPKNIPDRSTIWNFKNRIAKTGKDSAIWGELQRQFYEKGLKIKKGMIQDATFIQSDPGHAKADTPRGDEAKTRRSKDGTWSKKSGKSYYGYKLHTIIDADYQLIRRIKTTTASVHDNQVDLSMKGEVVYRDKGYFGAHPNGYNATMQRGVRGHPIGIRDVLRNKRINHTRAKCERIYAVVKTVFGSGRVKVTTVARTGVKMMFTAMDYNLYQLCTFKKKGIIQ
;
A
#
# COMPACT_ATOMS: atom_id res chain seq x y z
N MET A 1 -32.93 -5.66 -11.46
CA MET A 1 -33.55 -6.97 -11.21
C MET A 1 -32.48 -7.95 -10.75
N SER A 2 -32.52 -8.42 -9.50
CA SER A 2 -31.58 -9.46 -9.04
C SER A 2 -31.97 -10.81 -9.64
N SER A 3 -31.08 -11.47 -10.36
CA SER A 3 -31.32 -12.81 -10.91
C SER A 3 -31.51 -13.84 -9.78
N PHE A 4 -32.19 -14.95 -10.06
CA PHE A 4 -32.31 -16.10 -9.15
C PHE A 4 -30.96 -16.54 -8.57
N THR A 5 -29.90 -16.50 -9.39
CA THR A 5 -28.52 -16.76 -8.97
C THR A 5 -28.04 -15.82 -7.86
N ALA A 6 -28.34 -14.52 -7.97
CA ALA A 6 -27.96 -13.54 -6.95
C ALA A 6 -28.71 -13.77 -5.63
N PHE A 7 -29.97 -14.21 -5.69
CA PHE A 7 -30.73 -14.61 -4.50
C PHE A 7 -30.11 -15.85 -3.84
N ALA A 8 -29.84 -16.92 -4.61
CA ALA A 8 -29.23 -18.14 -4.10
C ALA A 8 -27.87 -17.87 -3.41
N LEU A 9 -27.02 -17.04 -4.02
CA LEU A 9 -25.73 -16.63 -3.44
C LEU A 9 -25.90 -15.83 -2.14
N ARG A 10 -26.94 -15.01 -2.02
CA ARG A 10 -27.21 -14.28 -0.77
C ARG A 10 -27.66 -15.23 0.34
N GLU A 11 -28.51 -16.22 0.02
CA GLU A 11 -28.93 -17.23 0.99
C GLU A 11 -27.77 -18.11 1.45
N GLU A 12 -26.91 -18.54 0.53
CA GLU A 12 -25.70 -19.30 0.88
C GLU A 12 -24.75 -18.47 1.76
N TYR A 13 -24.60 -17.17 1.47
CA TYR A 13 -23.78 -16.28 2.27
C TYR A 13 -24.28 -16.13 3.71
N LYS A 14 -25.59 -16.21 3.98
CA LYS A 14 -26.12 -16.13 5.36
C LYS A 14 -25.48 -17.17 6.26
N ARG A 15 -25.20 -18.38 5.76
CA ARG A 15 -24.53 -19.45 6.53
C ARG A 15 -23.12 -19.04 6.93
N LEU A 16 -22.37 -18.42 6.03
CA LEU A 16 -21.03 -17.91 6.32
C LEU A 16 -21.08 -16.71 7.27
N ALA A 17 -22.06 -15.82 7.09
CA ALA A 17 -22.24 -14.65 7.94
C ALA A 17 -22.44 -15.02 9.42
N LEU A 18 -23.11 -16.14 9.71
CA LEU A 18 -23.29 -16.67 11.07
C LEU A 18 -21.96 -17.13 11.72
N ILE A 19 -21.01 -17.64 10.92
CA ILE A 19 -19.68 -18.06 11.39
C ILE A 19 -18.76 -16.83 11.56
N GLY A 20 -19.01 -15.79 10.79
CA GLY A 20 -18.29 -14.51 10.81
C GLY A 20 -17.46 -14.29 9.55
N ASP A 21 -17.62 -13.12 8.94
CA ASP A 21 -16.89 -12.70 7.75
C ASP A 21 -16.10 -11.41 8.00
N LYS A 22 -14.78 -11.56 8.13
CA LYS A 22 -13.86 -10.43 8.30
C LYS A 22 -13.85 -9.49 7.09
N LEU A 23 -14.09 -9.99 5.87
CA LEU A 23 -14.10 -9.13 4.67
C LEU A 23 -15.35 -8.26 4.64
N SER A 24 -16.50 -8.79 5.06
CA SER A 24 -17.72 -7.99 5.22
C SER A 24 -17.55 -6.89 6.27
N GLU A 25 -16.77 -7.12 7.34
CA GLU A 25 -16.43 -6.04 8.28
C GLU A 25 -15.62 -4.93 7.58
N VAL A 26 -14.60 -5.30 6.80
CA VAL A 26 -13.75 -4.37 6.05
C VAL A 26 -14.55 -3.53 5.05
N GLU A 27 -15.52 -4.14 4.37
CA GLU A 27 -16.39 -3.45 3.40
C GLU A 27 -17.06 -2.21 4.01
N SER A 28 -17.47 -2.29 5.28
CA SER A 28 -18.18 -1.21 5.97
C SER A 28 -17.30 -0.07 6.52
N LEU A 29 -15.97 -0.22 6.48
CA LEU A 29 -15.06 0.72 7.16
C LEU A 29 -14.86 2.04 6.42
N ILE A 30 -15.04 2.03 5.10
CA ILE A 30 -14.86 3.18 4.20
C ILE A 30 -16.03 3.25 3.22
N ASP A 31 -16.28 4.45 2.70
CA ASP A 31 -17.22 4.63 1.60
C ASP A 31 -16.49 4.37 0.27
N TRP A 32 -17.00 3.43 -0.51
CA TRP A 32 -16.36 3.04 -1.76
C TRP A 32 -16.79 3.91 -2.94
N GLU A 33 -18.01 4.46 -2.91
CA GLU A 33 -18.55 5.19 -4.07
C GLU A 33 -17.78 6.48 -4.41
N PRO A 34 -17.22 7.26 -3.45
CA PRO A 34 -16.37 8.40 -3.76
C PRO A 34 -15.13 8.09 -4.62
N PHE A 35 -14.68 6.84 -4.67
CA PHE A 35 -13.58 6.44 -5.56
C PHE A 35 -14.01 6.27 -7.02
N ARG A 36 -15.30 6.08 -7.29
CA ARG A 36 -15.85 5.87 -8.64
C ARG A 36 -15.49 6.99 -9.61
N PRO A 37 -15.77 8.28 -9.33
CA PRO A 37 -15.43 9.36 -10.27
C PRO A 37 -13.93 9.42 -10.57
N ILE A 38 -13.08 9.19 -9.56
CA ILE A 38 -11.62 9.17 -9.73
C ILE A 38 -11.17 8.07 -10.70
N ILE A 39 -11.84 6.92 -10.63
CA ILE A 39 -11.56 5.76 -11.48
C ILE A 39 -12.13 5.95 -12.88
N ASP A 40 -13.36 6.45 -13.00
CA ASP A 40 -14.04 6.65 -14.26
C ASP A 40 -13.30 7.68 -15.15
N GLU A 41 -12.69 8.71 -14.55
CA GLU A 41 -11.81 9.66 -15.25
C GLU A 41 -10.59 9.02 -15.95
N MET A 42 -10.26 7.76 -15.66
CA MET A 42 -9.22 7.04 -16.39
C MET A 42 -9.68 6.54 -17.77
N TYR A 43 -10.98 6.51 -18.01
CA TYR A 43 -11.60 5.90 -19.16
C TYR A 43 -12.11 6.97 -20.13
N ASN A 44 -11.83 6.76 -21.41
CA ASN A 44 -12.20 7.70 -22.48
C ASN A 44 -13.26 7.12 -23.42
N ASN A 45 -13.84 5.96 -23.09
CA ASN A 45 -14.82 5.24 -23.92
C ASN A 45 -16.27 5.55 -23.55
N HIS A 46 -16.53 6.75 -23.01
CA HIS A 46 -17.88 7.23 -22.69
C HIS A 46 -18.61 7.86 -23.90
N THR A 47 -17.97 7.87 -25.07
CA THR A 47 -18.53 8.41 -26.32
C THR A 47 -19.27 7.34 -27.13
N GLU A 48 -20.05 7.75 -28.13
CA GLU A 48 -20.82 6.85 -29.02
C GLU A 48 -19.93 5.86 -29.81
N LEU A 49 -18.64 6.19 -30.00
CA LEU A 49 -17.63 5.34 -30.62
C LEU A 49 -16.84 4.50 -29.58
N GLY A 50 -17.27 4.51 -28.33
CA GLY A 50 -16.67 3.76 -27.24
C GLY A 50 -16.82 2.25 -27.44
N GLY A 51 -15.76 1.50 -27.19
CA GLY A 51 -15.80 0.04 -27.19
C GLY A 51 -16.67 -0.54 -26.07
N ARG A 52 -16.58 -1.87 -25.84
CA ARG A 52 -17.35 -2.60 -24.81
C ARG A 52 -17.42 -1.83 -23.47
N PRO A 53 -18.60 -1.77 -22.81
CA PRO A 53 -18.75 -1.14 -21.50
C PRO A 53 -17.71 -1.64 -20.50
N ASN A 54 -17.17 -0.72 -19.71
CA ASN A 54 -16.18 -1.06 -18.69
C ASN A 54 -16.82 -1.90 -17.57
N ASN A 55 -15.98 -2.66 -16.89
CA ASN A 55 -16.37 -3.27 -15.61
C ASN A 55 -16.64 -2.16 -14.58
N ASP A 56 -17.48 -2.47 -13.60
CA ASP A 56 -17.79 -1.54 -12.51
C ASP A 56 -16.50 -1.10 -11.78
N ALA A 57 -16.33 0.21 -11.63
CA ALA A 57 -15.15 0.83 -11.04
C ALA A 57 -14.86 0.32 -9.62
N ILE A 58 -15.90 0.15 -8.81
CA ILE A 58 -15.77 -0.26 -7.41
C ILE A 58 -15.47 -1.74 -7.31
N VAL A 59 -16.04 -2.57 -8.19
CA VAL A 59 -15.65 -3.98 -8.31
C VAL A 59 -14.17 -4.09 -8.66
N MET A 60 -13.67 -3.30 -9.61
CA MET A 60 -12.24 -3.29 -9.98
C MET A 60 -11.32 -2.87 -8.83
N LEU A 61 -11.71 -1.83 -8.08
CA LEU A 61 -10.96 -1.36 -6.92
C LEU A 61 -10.91 -2.42 -5.82
N LYS A 62 -12.08 -2.96 -5.45
CA LYS A 62 -12.22 -4.01 -4.42
C LYS A 62 -11.48 -5.30 -4.81
N MET A 63 -11.44 -5.66 -6.10
CA MET A 63 -10.64 -6.79 -6.58
C MET A 63 -9.15 -6.62 -6.27
N ILE A 64 -8.61 -5.41 -6.36
CA ILE A 64 -7.18 -5.16 -6.09
C ILE A 64 -6.89 -5.14 -4.59
N VAL A 65 -7.81 -4.60 -3.79
CA VAL A 65 -7.77 -4.71 -2.32
C VAL A 65 -7.72 -6.19 -1.91
N LEU A 66 -8.62 -7.03 -2.41
CA LEU A 66 -8.58 -8.48 -2.14
C LEU A 66 -7.27 -9.12 -2.61
N GLN A 67 -6.81 -8.74 -3.81
CA GLN A 67 -5.55 -9.27 -4.35
C GLN A 67 -4.37 -8.95 -3.44
N GLN A 68 -4.25 -7.70 -2.96
CA GLN A 68 -3.14 -7.29 -2.10
C GLN A 68 -3.28 -7.88 -0.69
N TRP A 69 -4.48 -7.91 -0.14
CA TRP A 69 -4.77 -8.40 1.21
C TRP A 69 -4.39 -9.88 1.37
N HIS A 70 -4.60 -10.66 0.32
CA HIS A 70 -4.30 -12.09 0.30
C HIS A 70 -3.00 -12.44 -0.45
N GLY A 71 -2.24 -11.46 -0.93
CA GLY A 71 -0.98 -11.70 -1.66
C GLY A 71 -1.14 -12.47 -2.96
N LEU A 72 -2.28 -12.34 -3.64
CA LEU A 72 -2.66 -13.16 -4.80
C LEU A 72 -2.07 -12.64 -6.13
N SER A 73 -1.98 -13.54 -7.10
CA SER A 73 -1.70 -13.18 -8.51
C SER A 73 -2.96 -12.72 -9.25
N ASP A 74 -2.83 -12.15 -10.45
CA ASP A 74 -3.98 -11.75 -11.28
C ASP A 74 -4.89 -12.94 -11.64
N LEU A 75 -4.31 -14.10 -11.94
CA LEU A 75 -5.06 -15.32 -12.19
C LEU A 75 -5.71 -15.87 -10.91
N GLU A 76 -5.00 -15.80 -9.78
CA GLU A 76 -5.49 -16.38 -8.54
C GLU A 76 -6.65 -15.57 -7.95
N ILE A 77 -6.61 -14.24 -8.04
CA ILE A 77 -7.76 -13.42 -7.61
C ILE A 77 -8.99 -13.65 -8.50
N GLU A 78 -8.82 -13.82 -9.81
CA GLU A 78 -9.92 -14.18 -10.73
C GLU A 78 -10.57 -15.51 -10.31
N LYS A 79 -9.75 -16.55 -10.08
CA LYS A 79 -10.22 -17.86 -9.61
C LYS A 79 -10.94 -17.76 -8.27
N GLN A 80 -10.32 -17.13 -7.28
CA GLN A 80 -10.91 -17.04 -5.94
C GLN A 80 -12.15 -16.15 -5.89
N ALA A 81 -12.22 -15.07 -6.68
CA ALA A 81 -13.43 -14.25 -6.77
C ALA A 81 -14.57 -14.96 -7.51
N THR A 82 -14.26 -15.93 -8.37
CA THR A 82 -15.27 -16.77 -9.04
C THR A 82 -15.85 -17.82 -8.09
N ASP A 83 -14.99 -18.46 -7.29
CA ASP A 83 -15.34 -19.63 -6.47
C ASP A 83 -15.78 -19.25 -5.05
N ARG A 84 -15.11 -18.28 -4.40
CA ARG A 84 -15.31 -18.02 -2.96
C ARG A 84 -16.44 -17.04 -2.70
N ILE A 85 -17.45 -17.49 -1.96
CA ILE A 85 -18.63 -16.69 -1.64
C ILE A 85 -18.33 -15.41 -0.84
N SER A 86 -17.36 -15.42 0.07
CA SER A 86 -16.97 -14.20 0.81
C SER A 86 -16.35 -13.15 -0.10
N PHE A 87 -15.58 -13.55 -1.12
CA PHE A 87 -15.03 -12.62 -2.10
C PHE A 87 -16.16 -12.03 -2.94
N ARG A 88 -17.09 -12.89 -3.40
CA ARG A 88 -18.27 -12.42 -4.14
C ARG A 88 -19.12 -11.46 -3.32
N LYS A 89 -19.31 -11.72 -2.02
CA LYS A 89 -20.01 -10.80 -1.12
C LYS A 89 -19.30 -9.46 -1.04
N PHE A 90 -17.99 -9.46 -0.79
CA PHE A 90 -17.19 -8.24 -0.68
C PHE A 90 -17.29 -7.39 -1.95
N LEU A 91 -17.31 -8.04 -3.12
CA LEU A 91 -17.48 -7.42 -4.43
C LEU A 91 -18.92 -6.97 -4.74
N GLY A 92 -19.90 -7.29 -3.89
CA GLY A 92 -21.32 -6.94 -4.11
C GLY A 92 -22.07 -7.88 -5.05
N PHE A 93 -21.63 -9.13 -5.19
CA PHE A 93 -22.17 -10.16 -6.09
C PHE A 93 -22.30 -9.66 -7.54
N PRO A 94 -21.19 -9.24 -8.18
CA PRO A 94 -21.23 -8.77 -9.55
C PRO A 94 -21.67 -9.90 -10.49
N LYS A 95 -22.34 -9.53 -11.58
CA LYS A 95 -22.80 -10.49 -12.61
C LYS A 95 -21.63 -11.24 -13.25
N ASN A 96 -20.55 -10.51 -13.56
CA ASN A 96 -19.34 -11.05 -14.15
C ASN A 96 -18.14 -10.66 -13.27
N ILE A 97 -17.23 -11.60 -13.07
CA ILE A 97 -15.95 -11.34 -12.40
C ILE A 97 -14.94 -10.87 -13.46
N PRO A 98 -14.22 -9.75 -13.24
CA PRO A 98 -13.19 -9.31 -14.16
C PRO A 98 -12.07 -10.35 -14.29
N ASP A 99 -11.67 -10.64 -15.53
CA ASP A 99 -10.56 -11.56 -15.80
C ASP A 99 -9.19 -10.96 -15.44
N ARG A 100 -8.17 -11.81 -15.36
CA ARG A 100 -6.78 -11.44 -15.04
C ARG A 100 -6.23 -10.33 -15.92
N SER A 101 -6.59 -10.32 -17.21
CA SER A 101 -6.07 -9.36 -18.19
C SER A 101 -6.66 -7.98 -17.93
N THR A 102 -7.93 -7.94 -17.57
CA THR A 102 -8.66 -6.73 -17.19
C THR A 102 -8.10 -6.14 -15.90
N ILE A 103 -7.85 -6.96 -14.89
CA ILE A 103 -7.21 -6.55 -13.63
C ILE A 103 -5.81 -5.98 -13.88
N TRP A 104 -5.02 -6.65 -14.72
CA TRP A 104 -3.69 -6.19 -15.09
C TRP A 104 -3.72 -4.84 -15.83
N ASN A 105 -4.63 -4.69 -16.80
CA ASN A 105 -4.81 -3.45 -17.56
C ASN A 105 -5.24 -2.29 -16.65
N PHE A 106 -6.12 -2.53 -15.68
CA PHE A 106 -6.55 -1.52 -14.74
C PHE A 106 -5.41 -0.98 -13.87
N LYS A 107 -4.62 -1.87 -13.26
CA LYS A 107 -3.44 -1.47 -12.48
C LYS A 107 -2.43 -0.68 -13.31
N ASN A 108 -2.22 -1.10 -14.56
CA ASN A 108 -1.37 -0.37 -15.48
C ASN A 108 -1.91 1.01 -15.83
N ARG A 109 -3.23 1.13 -15.97
CA ARG A 109 -3.87 2.40 -16.26
C ARG A 109 -3.69 3.36 -15.10
N ILE A 110 -3.93 2.93 -13.86
CA ILE A 110 -3.63 3.71 -12.65
C ILE A 110 -2.17 4.19 -12.67
N ALA A 111 -1.22 3.29 -12.94
CA ALA A 111 0.20 3.64 -12.97
C ALA A 111 0.56 4.65 -14.08
N LYS A 112 -0.13 4.60 -15.23
CA LYS A 112 0.10 5.51 -16.36
C LYS A 112 -0.55 6.88 -16.14
N THR A 113 -1.72 6.93 -15.51
CA THR A 113 -2.49 8.15 -15.28
C THR A 113 -2.11 8.86 -13.98
N GLY A 114 -1.36 8.21 -13.08
CA GLY A 114 -1.01 8.75 -11.76
C GLY A 114 -2.20 8.85 -10.80
N LYS A 115 -3.30 8.13 -11.08
CA LYS A 115 -4.52 8.16 -10.27
C LYS A 115 -4.38 7.49 -8.91
N ASP A 116 -3.28 6.77 -8.68
CA ASP A 116 -2.95 6.23 -7.35
C ASP A 116 -2.86 7.34 -6.29
N SER A 117 -2.37 8.52 -6.66
CA SER A 117 -2.32 9.67 -5.75
C SER A 117 -3.71 10.19 -5.39
N ALA A 118 -4.64 10.23 -6.35
CA ALA A 118 -6.03 10.67 -6.13
C ALA A 118 -6.81 9.64 -5.30
N ILE A 119 -6.66 8.35 -5.60
CA ILE A 119 -7.22 7.25 -4.79
C ILE A 119 -6.71 7.33 -3.36
N TRP A 120 -5.39 7.52 -3.17
CA TRP A 120 -4.83 7.66 -1.83
C TRP A 120 -5.37 8.92 -1.11
N GLY A 121 -5.51 10.03 -1.83
CA GLY A 121 -6.08 11.27 -1.32
C GLY A 121 -7.50 11.09 -0.80
N GLU A 122 -8.36 10.40 -1.54
CA GLU A 122 -9.73 10.10 -1.13
C GLU A 122 -9.78 9.24 0.14
N LEU A 123 -8.95 8.20 0.23
CA LEU A 123 -8.85 7.40 1.44
C LEU A 123 -8.45 8.25 2.67
N GLN A 124 -7.46 9.13 2.50
CA GLN A 124 -7.04 10.02 3.58
C GLN A 124 -8.15 11.01 3.96
N ARG A 125 -8.87 11.58 2.98
CA ARG A 125 -10.01 12.49 3.21
C ARG A 125 -11.05 11.84 4.13
N GLN A 126 -11.43 10.59 3.85
CA GLN A 126 -12.37 9.85 4.69
C GLN A 126 -11.85 9.62 6.13
N PHE A 127 -10.55 9.41 6.32
CA PHE A 127 -9.97 9.31 7.66
C PHE A 127 -10.10 10.63 8.44
N TYR A 128 -9.90 11.77 7.77
CA TYR A 128 -10.10 13.08 8.40
C TYR A 128 -11.56 13.31 8.79
N GLU A 129 -12.51 12.90 7.95
CA GLU A 129 -13.95 12.99 8.25
C GLU A 129 -14.36 12.10 9.42
N LYS A 130 -13.76 10.91 9.54
CA LYS A 130 -13.93 10.02 10.70
C LYS A 130 -13.21 10.51 11.97
N GLY A 131 -12.63 11.72 11.96
CA GLY A 131 -11.93 12.29 13.11
C GLY A 131 -10.55 11.68 13.41
N LEU A 132 -10.04 10.81 12.53
CA LEU A 132 -8.73 10.15 12.65
C LEU A 132 -7.62 11.10 12.17
N LYS A 133 -7.51 12.27 12.81
CA LYS A 133 -6.54 13.33 12.46
C LYS A 133 -5.17 13.10 13.10
N ILE A 134 -4.12 13.67 12.53
CA ILE A 134 -2.75 13.63 13.08
C ILE A 134 -2.69 14.53 14.33
N LYS A 135 -2.15 14.04 15.46
CA LYS A 135 -2.08 14.81 16.73
C LYS A 135 -0.67 14.93 17.31
N LYS A 136 0.02 13.83 17.61
CA LYS A 136 1.28 13.83 18.41
C LYS A 136 2.57 13.84 17.58
N GLY A 137 2.46 13.64 16.28
CA GLY A 137 3.61 13.60 15.37
C GLY A 137 3.61 12.37 14.49
N MET A 138 4.63 12.32 13.64
CA MET A 138 4.70 11.45 12.48
C MET A 138 6.00 10.65 12.53
N ILE A 139 5.94 9.36 12.24
CA ILE A 139 7.12 8.49 12.15
C ILE A 139 7.38 8.25 10.68
N GLN A 140 8.56 8.62 10.20
CA GLN A 140 8.98 8.31 8.84
C GLN A 140 10.05 7.23 8.86
N ASP A 141 9.85 6.21 8.04
CA ASP A 141 10.76 5.09 7.88
C ASP A 141 10.62 4.48 6.47
N ALA A 142 11.52 3.56 6.14
CA ALA A 142 11.52 2.87 4.87
C ALA A 142 11.80 1.37 5.03
N THR A 143 11.12 0.58 4.21
CA THR A 143 11.38 -0.86 4.10
C THR A 143 11.77 -1.25 2.67
N PHE A 144 12.71 -2.18 2.54
CA PHE A 144 12.99 -2.82 1.26
C PHE A 144 11.83 -3.71 0.81
N ILE A 145 11.57 -3.67 -0.48
CA ILE A 145 10.64 -4.52 -1.22
C ILE A 145 11.44 -5.24 -2.29
N GLN A 146 11.62 -6.55 -2.11
CA GLN A 146 12.53 -7.32 -2.94
C GLN A 146 11.91 -7.61 -4.32
N SER A 147 12.71 -7.52 -5.36
CA SER A 147 12.37 -8.00 -6.70
C SER A 147 13.38 -9.06 -7.16
N ASP A 148 13.15 -9.64 -8.33
CA ASP A 148 14.08 -10.61 -8.90
C ASP A 148 15.25 -9.93 -9.63
N PRO A 149 16.51 -10.16 -9.22
CA PRO A 149 17.69 -9.67 -9.94
C PRO A 149 17.97 -10.45 -11.23
N GLY A 150 17.34 -11.61 -11.43
CA GLY A 150 17.72 -12.55 -12.49
C GLY A 150 19.10 -13.15 -12.25
N HIS A 151 19.67 -13.80 -13.27
CA HIS A 151 20.96 -14.49 -13.21
C HIS A 151 22.17 -13.61 -13.61
N ALA A 152 21.95 -12.32 -13.85
CA ALA A 152 23.01 -11.41 -14.28
C ALA A 152 23.79 -10.85 -13.08
N LYS A 153 25.07 -10.49 -13.29
CA LYS A 153 25.88 -9.78 -12.29
C LYS A 153 25.23 -8.43 -11.96
N ALA A 154 25.49 -7.91 -10.75
CA ALA A 154 24.83 -6.72 -10.22
C ALA A 154 24.88 -5.49 -11.14
N ASP A 155 25.99 -5.33 -11.88
CA ASP A 155 26.29 -4.16 -12.70
C ASP A 155 25.89 -4.30 -14.18
N THR A 156 25.42 -5.49 -14.61
CA THR A 156 24.95 -5.67 -15.99
C THR A 156 23.60 -4.97 -16.13
N PRO A 157 23.37 -3.98 -16.99
CA PRO A 157 22.02 -3.44 -17.20
C PRO A 157 21.09 -4.51 -17.82
N ARG A 158 19.77 -4.43 -17.54
CA ARG A 158 18.79 -5.38 -18.11
C ARG A 158 18.62 -5.18 -19.64
N GLY A 159 18.77 -3.94 -20.12
CA GLY A 159 18.28 -3.51 -21.43
C GLY A 159 16.75 -3.36 -21.47
N ASP A 160 16.22 -2.69 -22.49
CA ASP A 160 14.78 -2.42 -22.62
C ASP A 160 13.99 -3.54 -23.33
N GLU A 161 14.66 -4.35 -24.14
CA GLU A 161 14.02 -5.28 -25.09
C GLU A 161 13.82 -6.70 -24.54
N ALA A 162 14.61 -7.12 -23.55
CA ALA A 162 14.61 -8.51 -23.09
C ALA A 162 13.34 -8.87 -22.27
N LYS A 163 12.61 -9.90 -22.71
CA LYS A 163 11.55 -10.57 -21.93
C LYS A 163 12.18 -11.46 -20.84
N THR A 164 12.67 -10.83 -19.77
CA THR A 164 13.31 -11.50 -18.63
C THR A 164 12.51 -11.31 -17.33
N ARG A 165 12.68 -12.26 -16.40
CA ARG A 165 12.13 -12.23 -15.04
C ARG A 165 12.79 -11.14 -14.17
N ARG A 166 13.97 -10.68 -14.57
CA ARG A 166 14.72 -9.61 -13.89
C ARG A 166 13.91 -8.31 -13.84
N SER A 167 13.91 -7.61 -12.71
CA SER A 167 13.27 -6.29 -12.60
C SER A 167 13.85 -5.27 -13.60
N LYS A 168 13.01 -4.37 -14.14
CA LYS A 168 13.44 -3.36 -15.11
C LYS A 168 14.15 -2.21 -14.39
N ASP A 169 13.52 -1.70 -13.34
CA ASP A 169 14.01 -0.53 -12.61
C ASP A 169 14.68 -0.90 -11.27
N GLY A 170 14.64 -2.18 -10.86
CA GLY A 170 15.19 -2.61 -9.58
C GLY A 170 16.68 -2.36 -9.48
N THR A 171 17.14 -1.89 -8.32
CA THR A 171 18.56 -1.60 -8.04
C THR A 171 19.05 -2.36 -6.81
N TRP A 172 20.36 -2.40 -6.61
CA TRP A 172 20.99 -2.96 -5.42
C TRP A 172 21.15 -1.93 -4.30
N SER A 173 21.14 -2.40 -3.06
CA SER A 173 21.49 -1.64 -1.85
C SER A 173 22.04 -2.56 -0.77
N LYS A 174 22.90 -2.06 0.11
CA LYS A 174 23.44 -2.82 1.25
C LYS A 174 22.98 -2.20 2.56
N LYS A 175 22.40 -2.99 3.46
CA LYS A 175 22.02 -2.57 4.82
C LYS A 175 22.42 -3.67 5.80
N SER A 176 23.15 -3.30 6.86
CA SER A 176 23.62 -4.22 7.90
C SER A 176 24.30 -5.49 7.35
N GLY A 177 25.22 -5.32 6.39
CA GLY A 177 25.97 -6.43 5.76
C GLY A 177 25.19 -7.29 4.77
N LYS A 178 23.89 -7.05 4.58
CA LYS A 178 23.03 -7.79 3.63
C LYS A 178 22.74 -6.94 2.40
N SER A 179 22.75 -7.61 1.23
CA SER A 179 22.39 -7.00 -0.05
C SER A 179 20.90 -7.19 -0.35
N TYR A 180 20.24 -6.14 -0.80
CA TYR A 180 18.83 -6.11 -1.20
C TYR A 180 18.72 -5.62 -2.64
N TYR A 181 18.00 -6.38 -3.47
CA TYR A 181 17.67 -5.97 -4.84
C TYR A 181 16.19 -5.65 -4.97
N GLY A 182 15.88 -4.50 -5.57
CA GLY A 182 14.52 -4.10 -5.92
C GLY A 182 14.23 -2.65 -5.55
N TYR A 183 13.28 -2.46 -4.65
CA TYR A 183 12.68 -1.16 -4.34
C TYR A 183 12.70 -0.87 -2.84
N LYS A 184 12.30 0.35 -2.49
CA LYS A 184 11.97 0.78 -1.13
C LYS A 184 10.57 1.37 -1.11
N LEU A 185 9.82 1.01 -0.08
CA LEU A 185 8.60 1.69 0.32
C LEU A 185 8.93 2.62 1.48
N HIS A 186 8.89 3.93 1.22
CA HIS A 186 8.97 4.98 2.23
C HIS A 186 7.56 5.26 2.72
N THR A 187 7.37 5.28 4.03
CA THR A 187 6.07 5.57 4.65
C THR A 187 6.25 6.61 5.73
N ILE A 188 5.28 7.51 5.85
CA ILE A 188 5.09 8.32 7.06
C ILE A 188 3.76 7.94 7.70
N ILE A 189 3.83 7.59 8.98
CA ILE A 189 2.70 7.10 9.77
C ILE A 189 2.42 8.07 10.91
N ASP A 190 1.17 8.19 11.31
CA ASP A 190 0.86 8.95 12.52
C ASP A 190 1.15 8.13 13.78
N ALA A 191 1.67 8.78 14.82
CA ALA A 191 2.10 8.09 16.04
C ALA A 191 0.94 7.62 16.94
N ASP A 192 -0.28 8.11 16.73
CA ASP A 192 -1.44 7.89 17.60
C ASP A 192 -2.24 6.66 17.17
N TYR A 193 -2.75 6.70 15.94
CA TYR A 193 -3.55 5.70 15.27
C TYR A 193 -2.67 4.67 14.54
N GLN A 194 -1.42 5.02 14.21
CA GLN A 194 -0.54 4.15 13.39
C GLN A 194 -1.10 3.94 11.99
N LEU A 195 -1.86 4.89 11.43
CA LEU A 195 -2.26 4.84 10.04
C LEU A 195 -1.13 5.37 9.17
N ILE A 196 -0.93 4.73 8.02
CA ILE A 196 -0.05 5.24 6.98
C ILE A 196 -0.73 6.45 6.37
N ARG A 197 -0.06 7.61 6.39
CA ARG A 197 -0.60 8.88 5.90
C ARG A 197 -0.09 9.23 4.52
N ARG A 198 1.21 9.03 4.29
CA ARG A 198 1.83 9.29 2.98
C ARG A 198 2.87 8.22 2.70
N ILE A 199 3.07 7.97 1.41
CA ILE A 199 3.98 6.94 0.92
C ILE A 199 4.75 7.44 -0.29
N LYS A 200 5.91 6.85 -0.52
CA LYS A 200 6.64 6.98 -1.79
C LYS A 200 7.40 5.69 -2.06
N THR A 201 7.35 5.24 -3.31
CA THR A 201 8.13 4.10 -3.76
C THR A 201 9.32 4.58 -4.57
N THR A 202 10.50 4.05 -4.26
CA THR A 202 11.74 4.34 -5.00
C THR A 202 12.47 3.05 -5.31
N THR A 203 13.52 3.11 -6.13
CA THR A 203 14.47 2.00 -6.23
C THR A 203 15.23 1.82 -4.91
N ALA A 204 15.82 0.64 -4.71
CA ALA A 204 16.49 0.31 -3.45
C ALA A 204 17.74 1.15 -3.16
N SER A 205 18.40 1.69 -4.19
CA SER A 205 19.63 2.46 -4.07
C SER A 205 19.40 3.88 -3.54
N VAL A 206 18.20 4.43 -3.74
CA VAL A 206 17.83 5.76 -3.21
C VAL A 206 18.00 5.74 -1.70
N HIS A 207 18.83 6.65 -1.21
CA HIS A 207 19.13 6.73 0.21
C HIS A 207 17.95 7.38 0.95
N ASP A 208 17.67 6.92 2.16
CA ASP A 208 16.44 7.26 2.89
C ASP A 208 16.35 8.78 3.14
N ASN A 209 17.49 9.43 3.40
CA ASN A 209 17.60 10.88 3.58
C ASN A 209 17.21 11.75 2.35
N GLN A 210 17.07 11.16 1.15
CA GLN A 210 16.64 11.87 -0.06
C GLN A 210 15.13 11.94 -0.21
N VAL A 211 14.39 11.23 0.66
CA VAL A 211 12.93 11.20 0.64
C VAL A 211 12.43 11.83 1.93
N ASP A 212 11.75 12.96 1.82
CA ASP A 212 10.99 13.56 2.91
C ASP A 212 9.50 13.51 2.61
N LEU A 213 8.74 12.94 3.53
CA LEU A 213 7.29 12.84 3.46
C LEU A 213 6.61 13.75 4.48
N SER A 214 7.37 14.50 5.29
CA SER A 214 6.81 15.42 6.28
C SER A 214 6.27 16.70 5.65
N MET A 215 5.33 17.33 6.33
CA MET A 215 4.79 18.65 6.01
C MET A 215 5.15 19.66 7.11
N LYS A 216 5.09 20.95 6.76
CA LYS A 216 5.31 22.05 7.72
C LYS A 216 4.34 21.90 8.92
N GLY A 217 4.86 22.11 10.12
CA GLY A 217 4.09 22.01 11.37
C GLY A 217 4.02 20.60 11.98
N GLU A 218 4.46 19.55 11.27
CA GLU A 218 4.47 18.18 11.81
C GLU A 218 5.80 17.86 12.50
N VAL A 219 5.77 17.25 13.68
CA VAL A 219 6.98 16.66 14.29
C VAL A 219 7.27 15.33 13.62
N VAL A 220 8.47 15.16 13.03
CA VAL A 220 8.83 13.95 12.29
C VAL A 220 9.98 13.17 12.94
N TYR A 221 9.66 11.96 13.40
CA TYR A 221 10.58 11.01 14.03
C TYR A 221 11.22 10.10 12.98
N ARG A 222 12.56 10.15 12.85
CA ARG A 222 13.33 9.41 11.83
C ARG A 222 14.55 8.69 12.40
N ASP A 223 14.99 7.62 11.74
CA ASP A 223 16.21 6.89 12.14
C ASP A 223 17.50 7.64 11.80
N LYS A 224 18.63 7.03 12.16
CA LYS A 224 19.97 7.53 11.85
C LYS A 224 20.29 7.54 10.35
N GLY A 225 19.55 6.80 9.53
CA GLY A 225 19.64 6.80 8.07
C GLY A 225 19.19 8.13 7.46
N TYR A 226 18.36 8.91 8.16
CA TYR A 226 17.98 10.27 7.76
C TYR A 226 18.93 11.36 8.27
N PHE A 227 20.01 10.99 8.96
CA PHE A 227 20.98 11.96 9.49
C PHE A 227 21.50 12.89 8.38
N GLY A 228 21.53 14.20 8.66
CA GLY A 228 21.95 15.24 7.72
C GLY A 228 20.85 15.80 6.82
N ALA A 229 19.68 15.16 6.72
CA ALA A 229 18.55 15.70 5.95
C ALA A 229 17.61 16.55 6.82
N HIS A 230 17.35 17.78 6.37
CA HIS A 230 16.36 18.67 6.96
C HIS A 230 14.96 18.28 6.48
N PRO A 231 14.03 17.95 7.39
CA PRO A 231 12.64 17.72 7.01
C PRO A 231 11.92 19.06 6.80
N ASN A 232 10.82 19.04 6.07
CA ASN A 232 9.86 20.13 5.98
C ASN A 232 9.16 20.39 7.33
N GLY A 233 8.98 19.34 8.14
CA GLY A 233 8.44 19.41 9.50
C GLY A 233 9.49 19.72 10.57
N TYR A 234 9.09 19.64 11.85
CA TYR A 234 10.00 19.76 12.99
C TYR A 234 10.88 18.50 13.12
N ASN A 235 12.19 18.71 13.17
CA ASN A 235 13.18 17.64 13.05
C ASN A 235 13.38 16.83 14.33
N ALA A 236 12.79 15.62 14.38
CA ALA A 236 13.08 14.60 15.38
C ALA A 236 13.86 13.40 14.80
N THR A 237 14.83 13.65 13.92
CA THR A 237 15.77 12.63 13.43
C THR A 237 16.79 12.22 14.49
N MET A 238 17.06 10.92 14.61
CA MET A 238 18.11 10.40 15.48
C MET A 238 19.50 10.86 15.03
N GLN A 239 20.33 11.25 16.00
CA GLN A 239 21.72 11.62 15.75
C GLN A 239 22.60 10.37 15.66
N ARG A 240 23.72 10.47 14.93
CA ARG A 240 24.76 9.44 14.88
C ARG A 240 26.13 10.07 15.11
N GLY A 241 27.05 9.32 15.69
CA GLY A 241 28.46 9.73 15.72
C GLY A 241 29.04 9.73 14.30
N VAL A 242 29.97 10.64 14.05
CA VAL A 242 30.76 10.68 12.82
C VAL A 242 32.24 10.51 13.18
N ARG A 243 33.10 10.30 12.17
CA ARG A 243 34.54 10.10 12.41
C ARG A 243 35.10 11.28 13.20
N GLY A 244 35.75 10.99 14.33
CA GLY A 244 36.30 12.00 15.24
C GLY A 244 35.30 12.69 16.17
N HIS A 245 33.99 12.46 16.01
CA HIS A 245 32.95 13.09 16.83
C HIS A 245 31.95 12.03 17.32
N PRO A 246 32.21 11.38 18.47
CA PRO A 246 31.28 10.43 19.06
C PRO A 246 29.99 11.14 19.51
N ILE A 247 28.91 10.36 19.61
CA ILE A 247 27.60 10.87 20.03
C ILE A 247 27.62 11.16 21.54
N GLY A 248 27.18 12.36 21.94
CA GLY A 248 27.11 12.74 23.36
C GLY A 248 25.97 12.05 24.11
N ILE A 249 26.05 12.02 25.45
CA ILE A 249 25.05 11.38 26.31
C ILE A 249 23.63 11.94 26.09
N ARG A 250 23.51 13.25 25.86
CA ARG A 250 22.22 13.92 25.59
C ARG A 250 21.56 13.37 24.32
N ASP A 251 22.35 13.17 23.26
CA ASP A 251 21.88 12.62 22.00
C ASP A 251 21.56 11.14 22.09
N VAL A 252 22.31 10.37 22.91
CA VAL A 252 21.97 8.97 23.22
C VAL A 252 20.59 8.88 23.89
N LEU A 253 20.34 9.70 24.92
CA LEU A 253 19.05 9.74 25.61
C LEU A 253 17.92 10.25 24.70
N ARG A 254 18.18 11.26 23.88
CA ARG A 254 17.23 11.75 22.86
C ARG A 254 16.89 10.66 21.85
N ASN A 255 17.90 9.94 21.35
CA ASN A 255 17.72 8.81 20.45
C ASN A 255 16.90 7.69 21.08
N LYS A 256 17.10 7.38 22.37
CA LYS A 256 16.30 6.38 23.09
C LYS A 256 14.82 6.77 23.13
N ARG A 257 14.52 8.05 23.41
CA ARG A 257 13.13 8.58 23.38
C ARG A 257 12.52 8.52 21.98
N ILE A 258 13.27 8.94 20.95
CA ILE A 258 12.82 8.86 19.55
C ILE A 258 12.55 7.41 19.16
N ASN A 259 13.44 6.49 19.51
CA ASN A 259 13.31 5.07 19.16
C ASN A 259 12.06 4.43 19.77
N HIS A 260 11.70 4.79 21.00
CA HIS A 260 10.46 4.32 21.63
C HIS A 260 9.22 4.71 20.82
N THR A 261 9.15 5.96 20.34
CA THR A 261 8.05 6.39 19.45
C THR A 261 8.11 5.65 18.11
N ARG A 262 9.29 5.53 17.52
CA ARG A 262 9.49 4.94 16.20
C ARG A 262 9.18 3.45 16.14
N ALA A 263 9.39 2.69 17.21
CA ALA A 263 9.15 1.24 17.25
C ALA A 263 7.73 0.84 16.76
N LYS A 264 6.75 1.76 16.83
CA LYS A 264 5.41 1.57 16.25
C LYS A 264 5.41 1.27 14.75
N CYS A 265 6.41 1.75 13.98
CA CYS A 265 6.51 1.45 12.54
C CYS A 265 6.79 -0.02 12.26
N GLU A 266 7.43 -0.75 13.18
CA GLU A 266 7.83 -2.14 12.97
C GLU A 266 6.63 -3.05 12.76
N ARG A 267 5.52 -2.79 13.48
CA ARG A 267 4.26 -3.52 13.30
C ARG A 267 3.73 -3.40 11.87
N ILE A 268 3.80 -2.21 11.28
CA ILE A 268 3.33 -1.98 9.89
C ILE A 268 4.11 -2.86 8.94
N TYR A 269 5.44 -2.82 9.01
CA TYR A 269 6.28 -3.60 8.11
C TYR A 269 6.21 -5.10 8.37
N ALA A 270 5.96 -5.52 9.61
CA ALA A 270 5.64 -6.90 9.92
C ALA A 270 4.37 -7.33 9.17
N VAL A 271 3.25 -6.62 9.36
CA VAL A 271 1.96 -6.94 8.71
C VAL A 271 2.08 -6.95 7.18
N VAL A 272 2.71 -5.92 6.60
CA VAL A 272 2.93 -5.82 5.15
C VAL A 272 3.70 -7.02 4.60
N LYS A 273 4.71 -7.52 5.33
CA LYS A 273 5.57 -8.62 4.86
C LYS A 273 5.00 -10.00 5.16
N THR A 274 4.36 -10.19 6.30
CA THR A 274 3.93 -11.51 6.79
C THR A 274 2.46 -11.79 6.50
N VAL A 275 1.56 -10.84 6.77
CA VAL A 275 0.12 -11.03 6.57
C VAL A 275 -0.24 -10.87 5.10
N PHE A 276 0.23 -9.80 4.45
CA PHE A 276 -0.08 -9.51 3.05
C PHE A 276 0.93 -10.09 2.05
N GLY A 277 2.00 -10.73 2.53
CA GLY A 277 3.04 -11.30 1.68
C GLY A 277 3.74 -10.30 0.74
N SER A 278 3.66 -9.00 1.04
CA SER A 278 4.05 -7.93 0.11
C SER A 278 5.50 -7.47 0.26
N GLY A 279 6.35 -8.27 0.92
CA GLY A 279 7.80 -8.05 0.99
C GLY A 279 8.53 -8.31 -0.34
N ARG A 280 7.85 -8.91 -1.32
CA ARG A 280 8.36 -9.21 -2.65
C ARG A 280 7.39 -8.77 -3.76
N VAL A 281 7.95 -8.32 -4.88
CA VAL A 281 7.16 -7.88 -6.05
C VAL A 281 7.64 -8.55 -7.34
N LYS A 282 6.66 -8.80 -8.23
CA LYS A 282 6.88 -9.32 -9.58
C LYS A 282 6.72 -8.25 -10.67
N VAL A 283 6.18 -7.09 -10.32
CA VAL A 283 6.15 -5.93 -11.21
C VAL A 283 7.54 -5.31 -11.29
N THR A 284 7.89 -4.80 -12.47
CA THR A 284 9.27 -4.51 -12.83
C THR A 284 9.60 -3.03 -12.93
N THR A 285 8.63 -2.14 -12.75
CA THR A 285 8.84 -0.68 -12.82
C THR A 285 8.50 0.01 -11.50
N VAL A 286 9.11 1.17 -11.25
CA VAL A 286 8.84 1.99 -10.05
C VAL A 286 7.36 2.37 -10.00
N ALA A 287 6.78 2.84 -11.10
CA ALA A 287 5.37 3.24 -11.15
C ALA A 287 4.40 2.09 -10.79
N ARG A 288 4.60 0.91 -11.39
CA ARG A 288 3.79 -0.29 -11.07
C ARG A 288 3.98 -0.75 -9.64
N THR A 289 5.21 -0.67 -9.12
CA THR A 289 5.50 -0.97 -7.73
C THR A 289 4.85 0.04 -6.79
N GLY A 290 4.82 1.32 -7.18
CA GLY A 290 4.09 2.40 -6.53
C GLY A 290 2.62 2.05 -6.34
N VAL A 291 1.92 1.74 -7.42
CA VAL A 291 0.51 1.33 -7.37
C VAL A 291 0.32 0.10 -6.47
N LYS A 292 1.15 -0.94 -6.62
CA LYS A 292 1.04 -2.15 -5.78
C LYS A 292 1.20 -1.80 -4.29
N MET A 293 2.21 -1.00 -3.93
CA MET A 293 2.47 -0.62 -2.54
C MET A 293 1.44 0.37 -1.99
N MET A 294 0.83 1.21 -2.84
CA MET A 294 -0.29 2.06 -2.46
C MET A 294 -1.49 1.21 -2.00
N PHE A 295 -1.86 0.20 -2.79
CA PHE A 295 -2.92 -0.72 -2.37
C PHE A 295 -2.54 -1.56 -1.15
N THR A 296 -1.30 -2.03 -1.04
CA THR A 296 -0.83 -2.70 0.19
C THR A 296 -0.90 -1.78 1.42
N ALA A 297 -0.62 -0.48 1.27
CA ALA A 297 -0.77 0.49 2.35
C ALA A 297 -2.24 0.78 2.66
N MET A 298 -3.12 0.77 1.65
CA MET A 298 -4.57 0.88 1.83
C MET A 298 -5.10 -0.30 2.63
N ASP A 299 -4.70 -1.53 2.28
CA ASP A 299 -5.05 -2.73 3.04
C ASP A 299 -4.55 -2.68 4.47
N TYR A 300 -3.32 -2.22 4.69
CA TYR A 300 -2.81 -2.03 6.04
C TYR A 300 -3.70 -1.06 6.84
N ASN A 301 -4.08 0.07 6.25
CA ASN A 301 -4.94 1.03 6.93
C ASN A 301 -6.32 0.43 7.23
N LEU A 302 -6.94 -0.29 6.28
CA LEU A 302 -8.20 -1.01 6.49
C LEU A 302 -8.09 -2.08 7.59
N TYR A 303 -6.96 -2.81 7.63
CA TYR A 303 -6.65 -3.77 8.69
C TYR A 303 -6.53 -3.08 10.07
N GLN A 304 -5.94 -1.90 10.11
CA GLN A 304 -5.86 -1.11 11.33
C GLN A 304 -7.23 -0.54 11.74
N LEU A 305 -8.08 -0.13 10.80
CA LEU A 305 -9.46 0.26 11.08
C LEU A 305 -10.28 -0.89 11.67
N CYS A 306 -10.08 -2.14 11.23
CA CYS A 306 -10.69 -3.31 11.87
C CYS A 306 -10.30 -3.39 13.36
N THR A 307 -9.04 -3.07 13.68
CA THR A 307 -8.55 -3.03 15.06
C THR A 307 -9.22 -1.90 15.84
N PHE A 308 -9.49 -0.75 15.22
CA PHE A 308 -10.19 0.36 15.86
C PHE A 308 -11.65 0.05 16.15
N LYS A 309 -12.35 -0.57 15.20
CA LYS A 309 -13.74 -0.99 15.39
C LYS A 309 -13.86 -1.96 16.56
N LYS A 310 -12.97 -2.95 16.64
CA LYS A 310 -12.89 -3.89 17.77
C LYS A 310 -12.58 -3.23 19.12
N LYS A 311 -11.91 -2.08 19.09
CA LYS A 311 -11.60 -1.28 20.29
C LYS A 311 -12.62 -0.19 20.59
N GLY A 312 -13.69 -0.06 19.80
CA GLY A 312 -14.69 0.99 19.95
C GLY A 312 -14.17 2.41 19.64
N ILE A 313 -13.06 2.55 18.91
CA ILE A 313 -12.50 3.86 18.53
C ILE A 313 -13.29 4.48 17.37
N ILE A 314 -13.83 3.63 16.50
CA ILE A 314 -14.71 4.00 15.39
C ILE A 314 -15.94 3.08 15.42
N GLN A 315 -17.05 3.57 14.88
CA GLN A 315 -18.27 2.78 14.65
C GLN A 315 -18.10 1.85 13.44
#